data_AF-A0A7V9KZL3-F1
#
_entry.id   AF-A0A7V9KZL3-F1
#
_cell.length_a   1.000
_cell.length_b   1.000
_cell.length_c   1.000
_cell.angle_alpha   90.00
_cell.angle_beta   90.00
_cell.angle_gamma   90.00
#
_symmetry.space_group_name_H-M   'P 1'
#
loop_
_entity.id
_entity.type
_entity.pdbx_description
1 polymer ?
#
loop_
_entity_poly.entity_id
_entity_poly.type
_entity_poly.pdbx_seq_one_letter_code
_entity_poly.pdbx_strand_id
1 'polypeptide(L)'
;MANDLPRLVGRIHELLDAQADDPPAPLLATIEHTLTDGYARALALEGESLRIEREIGELLATLKEGRKAKELSVLADRLARTETEVADLRELLTVLRRRADTVRRAVGEARRSRSEPRRPPPGYGFRSAAS
;
A
#
# COMPACT_ATOMS: atom_id res chain seq x y z
N MET A 1 0.37 19.81 7.19
CA MET A 1 0.58 18.34 7.27
C MET A 1 1.71 17.95 6.32
N ALA A 2 2.95 18.32 6.65
CA ALA A 2 4.09 18.24 5.73
C ALA A 2 5.12 17.17 6.14
N ASN A 3 4.77 16.22 7.02
CA ASN A 3 5.72 15.22 7.52
C ASN A 3 5.11 13.81 7.69
N ASP A 4 4.12 13.50 6.86
CA ASP A 4 3.38 12.22 6.94
C ASP A 4 3.91 11.17 5.96
N LEU A 5 4.55 11.58 4.85
CA LEU A 5 5.10 10.67 3.86
C LEU A 5 6.24 9.78 4.41
N PRO A 6 7.25 10.32 5.13
CA PRO A 6 8.31 9.47 5.69
C PRO A 6 7.79 8.45 6.70
N ARG A 7 6.78 8.82 7.49
CA ARG A 7 6.13 7.93 8.46
C ARG A 7 5.35 6.82 7.76
N LEU A 8 4.61 7.17 6.71
CA LEU A 8 3.89 6.20 5.88
C LEU A 8 4.87 5.21 5.22
N VAL A 9 5.97 5.69 4.64
CA VAL A 9 7.00 4.84 4.04
C VAL A 9 7.62 3.90 5.08
N GLY A 10 7.95 4.42 6.28
CA GLY A 10 8.44 3.59 7.38
C GLY A 10 7.46 2.48 7.76
N ARG A 11 6.18 2.80 7.89
CA ARG A 11 5.11 1.83 8.17
C ARG A 11 4.97 0.78 7.05
N ILE A 12 5.12 1.18 5.78
CA ILE A 12 5.10 0.24 4.65
C ILE A 12 6.27 -0.75 4.79
N HIS A 13 7.48 -0.28 5.07
CA HIS A 13 8.64 -1.16 5.25
C HIS A 13 8.46 -2.13 6.43
N GLU A 14 7.99 -1.66 7.60
CA GLU A 14 7.69 -2.53 8.74
C GLU A 14 6.70 -3.64 8.37
N LEU A 15 5.66 -3.28 7.61
CA LEU A 15 4.67 -4.25 7.14
C LEU A 15 5.24 -5.22 6.11
N LEU A 16 6.20 -4.81 5.27
CA LEU A 16 6.92 -5.66 4.33
C LEU A 16 7.87 -6.64 5.04
N ASP A 17 8.46 -6.23 6.15
CA ASP A 17 9.44 -7.03 6.91
C ASP A 17 8.80 -8.00 7.91
N ALA A 18 7.54 -7.78 8.29
CA ALA A 18 6.84 -8.65 9.23
C ALA A 18 6.89 -10.13 8.76
N GLN A 19 7.16 -11.07 9.65
CA GLN A 19 7.15 -12.50 9.28
C GLN A 19 5.73 -13.05 9.30
N ALA A 20 5.44 -13.98 8.38
CA ALA A 20 4.11 -14.54 8.15
C ALA A 20 3.97 -15.97 8.70
N ASP A 21 4.64 -16.29 9.81
CA ASP A 21 4.68 -17.67 10.32
C ASP A 21 3.28 -18.21 10.73
N ASP A 22 2.32 -17.32 10.98
CA ASP A 22 0.86 -17.58 10.91
C ASP A 22 0.15 -16.21 10.83
N PRO A 23 -0.16 -15.67 9.64
CA PRO A 23 -0.57 -14.28 9.54
C PRO A 23 -1.96 -14.09 10.19
N PRO A 24 -2.04 -13.35 11.31
CA PRO A 24 -3.32 -13.14 11.96
C PRO A 24 -4.19 -12.26 11.05
N ALA A 25 -5.51 -12.50 11.01
CA ALA A 25 -6.46 -11.62 10.31
C ALA A 25 -6.24 -10.10 10.61
N PRO A 26 -5.82 -9.69 11.82
CA PRO A 26 -5.33 -8.34 12.12
C PRO A 26 -4.21 -7.79 11.20
N LEU A 27 -3.25 -8.62 10.76
CA LEU A 27 -2.15 -8.20 9.88
C LEU A 27 -2.68 -7.82 8.50
N LEU A 28 -3.57 -8.65 7.93
CA LEU A 28 -4.18 -8.36 6.63
C LEU A 28 -4.97 -7.04 6.66
N ALA A 29 -5.79 -6.84 7.69
CA ALA A 29 -6.56 -5.60 7.85
C ALA A 29 -5.64 -4.36 7.98
N THR A 30 -4.50 -4.50 8.67
CA THR A 30 -3.52 -3.42 8.81
C THR A 30 -2.84 -3.09 7.47
N ILE A 31 -2.50 -4.11 6.67
CA ILE A 31 -1.94 -3.92 5.33
C ILE A 31 -2.95 -3.24 4.41
N GLU A 32 -4.21 -3.68 4.40
CA GLU A 32 -5.27 -3.11 3.57
C GLU A 32 -5.54 -1.64 3.92
N HIS A 33 -5.62 -1.32 5.21
CA HIS A 33 -5.76 0.07 5.66
C HIS A 33 -4.59 0.95 5.22
N THR A 34 -3.35 0.44 5.35
CA THR A 34 -2.15 1.18 4.93
C THR A 34 -2.09 1.38 3.41
N LEU A 35 -2.59 0.42 2.61
CA LEU A 35 -2.74 0.59 1.16
C LEU A 35 -3.72 1.71 0.82
N THR A 36 -4.86 1.79 1.51
CA THR A 36 -5.85 2.87 1.31
C THR A 36 -5.24 4.23 1.61
N ASP A 37 -4.59 4.39 2.76
CA ASP A 37 -3.93 5.64 3.15
C ASP A 37 -2.83 6.01 2.15
N GLY A 38 -2.07 5.02 1.69
CA GLY A 38 -1.00 5.23 0.71
C GLY A 38 -1.49 5.69 -0.66
N TYR A 39 -2.56 5.08 -1.18
CA TYR A 39 -3.16 5.53 -2.43
C TYR A 39 -3.76 6.92 -2.31
N ALA A 40 -4.41 7.25 -1.19
CA ALA A 40 -4.91 8.60 -0.94
C ALA A 40 -3.77 9.63 -0.94
N ARG A 41 -2.62 9.29 -0.34
CA ARG A 41 -1.44 10.16 -0.35
C ARG A 41 -0.84 10.32 -1.75
N ALA A 42 -0.75 9.27 -2.54
CA ALA A 42 -0.28 9.33 -3.93
C ALA A 42 -1.15 10.28 -4.77
N LEU A 43 -2.49 10.15 -4.68
CA LEU A 43 -3.41 11.06 -5.37
C LEU A 43 -3.27 12.52 -4.93
N ALA A 44 -2.99 12.76 -3.65
CA ALA A 44 -2.76 14.11 -3.15
C ALA A 44 -1.48 14.73 -3.71
N LEU A 45 -0.41 13.95 -3.86
CA LEU A 45 0.85 14.40 -4.47
C LEU A 45 0.69 14.66 -5.98
N GLU A 46 -0.02 13.79 -6.69
CA GLU A 46 -0.36 14.00 -8.11
C GLU A 46 -1.16 15.29 -8.31
N GLY A 47 -2.13 15.55 -7.43
CA GLY A 47 -2.87 16.81 -7.44
C GLY A 47 -1.98 18.03 -7.18
N GLU A 48 -0.90 17.89 -6.41
CA GLU A 48 0.09 18.95 -6.20
C GLU A 48 0.97 19.16 -7.43
N SER A 49 1.44 18.10 -8.08
CA SER A 49 2.19 18.19 -9.36
C SER A 49 1.40 18.96 -10.40
N LEU A 50 0.10 18.65 -10.58
CA LEU A 50 -0.76 19.36 -11.53
C LEU A 50 -0.93 20.85 -11.22
N ARG A 51 -0.94 21.23 -9.94
CA ARG A 51 -0.98 22.65 -9.55
C ARG A 51 0.32 23.36 -9.89
N ILE A 52 1.46 22.71 -9.61
CA ILE A 52 2.78 23.26 -9.91
C ILE A 52 2.96 23.42 -11.43
N GLU A 53 2.57 22.42 -12.21
CA GLU A 53 2.58 22.50 -13.69
C GLU A 53 1.77 23.70 -14.20
N ARG A 54 0.58 23.91 -13.64
CA ARG A 54 -0.27 25.05 -13.99
C ARG A 54 0.40 26.39 -13.64
N GLU A 55 0.98 26.49 -12.45
CA GLU A 55 1.69 27.69 -11.99
C GLU A 55 2.89 28.02 -12.90
N ILE A 56 3.65 27.01 -13.32
CA ILE A 56 4.72 27.14 -14.32
C ILE A 56 4.15 27.67 -15.65
N GLY A 57 3.05 27.10 -16.14
CA GLY A 57 2.40 27.55 -17.37
C GLY A 57 1.96 29.02 -17.33
N GLU A 58 1.39 29.46 -16.20
CA GLU A 58 0.97 30.85 -15.98
C GLU A 58 2.16 31.82 -15.90
N LEU A 59 3.28 31.40 -15.27
CA LEU A 59 4.51 32.19 -15.22
C LEU A 59 5.17 32.34 -16.59
N LEU A 60 5.19 31.27 -17.40
CA LEU A 60 5.70 31.31 -18.78
C LEU A 60 4.83 32.21 -19.66
N ALA A 61 3.50 32.19 -19.52
CA ALA A 61 2.60 33.05 -20.28
C ALA A 61 2.77 34.56 -19.99
N THR A 62 3.37 34.92 -18.86
CA THR A 62 3.49 36.31 -18.38
C THR A 62 4.93 36.85 -18.44
N LEU A 63 5.77 36.26 -19.29
CA LEU A 63 7.20 36.57 -19.42
C LEU A 63 7.50 38.05 -19.77
N LYS A 64 7.95 38.79 -18.75
CA LYS A 64 8.88 39.94 -18.84
C LYS A 64 10.01 39.68 -17.83
N GLU A 65 11.25 39.94 -18.27
CA GLU A 65 12.48 39.22 -17.92
C GLU A 65 12.99 39.26 -16.45
N GLY A 66 13.87 38.29 -16.14
CA GLY A 66 14.84 38.30 -15.05
C GLY A 66 14.42 37.60 -13.77
N ARG A 67 13.42 38.13 -13.06
CA ARG A 67 13.04 37.64 -11.71
C ARG A 67 12.23 36.34 -11.75
N LYS A 68 11.46 36.11 -12.82
CA LYS A 68 10.63 34.91 -13.02
C LYS A 68 11.42 33.65 -13.41
N ALA A 69 12.65 33.78 -13.91
CA ALA A 69 13.48 32.62 -14.27
C ALA A 69 13.92 31.81 -13.04
N LYS A 70 14.25 32.49 -11.94
CA LYS A 70 14.59 31.83 -10.67
C LYS A 70 13.37 31.14 -10.05
N GLU A 71 12.21 31.77 -10.12
CA GLU A 71 10.93 31.22 -9.64
C GLU A 71 10.54 29.96 -10.43
N LEU A 72 10.66 30.01 -11.75
CA LEU A 72 10.48 28.84 -12.63
C LEU A 72 11.43 27.69 -12.29
N SER A 73 12.72 27.97 -12.04
CA SER A 73 13.68 26.93 -11.64
C SER A 73 13.28 26.26 -10.33
N VAL A 74 12.84 27.04 -9.33
CA VAL A 74 12.40 26.49 -8.03
C VAL A 74 11.15 25.63 -8.20
N LEU A 75 10.18 26.07 -9.01
CA LEU A 75 8.96 25.29 -9.28
C LEU A 75 9.27 24.01 -10.07
N ALA A 76 10.15 24.07 -11.07
CA ALA A 76 10.58 22.91 -11.83
C ALA A 76 11.29 21.87 -10.94
N ASP A 77 12.20 22.31 -10.06
CA ASP A 77 12.86 21.42 -9.10
C ASP A 77 11.85 20.78 -8.14
N ARG A 78 10.84 21.55 -7.70
CA ARG A 78 9.78 21.04 -6.82
C ARG A 78 8.86 20.05 -7.54
N LEU A 79 8.53 20.29 -8.79
CA LEU A 79 7.75 19.37 -9.63
C LEU A 79 8.50 18.04 -9.78
N ALA A 80 9.75 18.07 -10.20
CA ALA A 80 10.57 16.87 -10.40
C ALA A 80 10.70 16.03 -9.12
N ARG A 81 10.86 16.68 -7.97
CA ARG A 81 10.86 16.00 -6.66
C ARG A 81 9.52 15.34 -6.36
N THR A 82 8.42 16.06 -6.60
CA THR A 82 7.06 15.56 -6.30
C THR A 82 6.71 14.38 -7.20
N GLU A 83 7.07 14.42 -8.48
CA GLU A 83 6.91 13.31 -9.43
C GLU A 83 7.74 12.09 -9.01
N THR A 84 8.97 12.29 -8.55
CA THR A 84 9.82 11.21 -8.02
C THR A 84 9.17 10.58 -6.77
N GLU A 85 8.71 11.40 -5.82
CA GLU A 85 8.00 10.92 -4.62
C GLU A 85 6.73 10.11 -4.96
N VAL A 86 5.98 10.53 -5.99
CA VAL A 86 4.81 9.79 -6.49
C VAL A 86 5.21 8.44 -7.07
N ALA A 87 6.27 8.41 -7.89
CA ALA A 87 6.75 7.20 -8.52
C ALA A 87 7.22 6.16 -7.47
N ASP A 88 8.07 6.60 -6.54
CA ASP A 88 8.61 5.76 -5.46
C ASP A 88 7.48 5.21 -4.57
N LEU A 89 6.52 6.06 -4.20
CA LEU A 89 5.40 5.64 -3.36
C LEU A 89 4.52 4.60 -4.08
N ARG A 90 4.26 4.78 -5.38
CA ARG A 90 3.46 3.82 -6.18
C ARG A 90 4.18 2.47 -6.33
N GLU A 91 5.50 2.47 -6.45
CA GLU A 91 6.30 1.25 -6.47
C GLU A 91 6.18 0.50 -5.14
N LEU A 92 6.41 1.18 -4.02
CA LEU A 92 6.28 0.61 -2.68
C LEU A 92 4.87 0.04 -2.41
N LEU A 93 3.81 0.77 -2.80
CA LEU A 93 2.43 0.28 -2.66
C LEU A 93 2.16 -0.95 -3.52
N THR A 94 2.79 -1.06 -4.69
CA THR A 94 2.68 -2.25 -5.54
C THR A 94 3.30 -3.46 -4.86
N VAL A 95 4.46 -3.30 -4.23
CA VAL A 95 5.11 -4.37 -3.46
C VAL A 95 4.23 -4.77 -2.26
N LEU A 96 3.72 -3.79 -1.50
CA LEU A 96 2.84 -4.05 -0.36
C LEU A 96 1.55 -4.75 -0.76
N ARG A 97 0.98 -4.40 -1.93
CA ARG A 97 -0.22 -5.07 -2.47
C ARG A 97 0.03 -6.55 -2.78
N ARG A 98 1.16 -6.88 -3.42
CA ARG A 98 1.54 -8.28 -3.69
C ARG A 98 1.67 -9.08 -2.39
N ARG A 99 2.20 -8.45 -1.34
CA ARG A 99 2.27 -9.04 -0.02
C ARG A 99 0.89 -9.25 0.60
N ALA A 100 -0.01 -8.27 0.49
CA ALA A 100 -1.40 -8.40 0.93
C ALA A 100 -2.09 -9.62 0.28
N ASP A 101 -1.87 -9.83 -1.02
CA ASP A 101 -2.43 -10.96 -1.76
C ASP A 101 -1.89 -12.31 -1.26
N THR A 102 -0.59 -12.36 -0.92
CA THR A 102 0.05 -13.55 -0.34
C THR A 102 -0.54 -13.87 1.03
N VAL A 103 -0.64 -12.86 1.91
CA VAL A 103 -1.25 -13.00 3.24
C VAL A 103 -2.70 -13.44 3.14
N ARG A 104 -3.48 -12.87 2.22
CA ARG A 104 -4.89 -13.23 2.01
C ARG A 104 -5.05 -14.69 1.61
N ARG A 105 -4.16 -15.21 0.75
CA ARG A 105 -4.16 -16.64 0.37
C ARG A 105 -3.88 -17.54 1.57
N ALA A 106 -2.84 -17.23 2.36
CA ALA A 106 -2.49 -17.98 3.56
C ALA A 106 -3.63 -18.01 4.59
N VAL A 107 -4.27 -16.86 4.85
CA VAL A 107 -5.45 -16.78 5.75
C VAL A 107 -6.61 -17.64 5.22
N GLY A 108 -6.84 -17.64 3.90
CA GLY A 108 -7.86 -18.47 3.26
C GLY A 108 -7.57 -19.97 3.39
N GLU A 109 -6.32 -20.39 3.24
CA GLU A 109 -5.86 -21.77 3.41
C GLU A 109 -6.03 -22.24 4.86
N ALA A 110 -5.58 -21.45 5.84
CA ALA A 110 -5.72 -21.75 7.26
C ALA A 110 -7.18 -21.93 7.69
N ARG A 111 -8.10 -21.12 7.14
CA ARG A 111 -9.55 -21.27 7.37
C ARG A 111 -10.10 -22.58 6.80
N ARG A 112 -9.65 -23.00 5.61
CA ARG A 112 -10.06 -24.26 4.98
C ARG A 112 -9.55 -25.47 5.76
N SER A 113 -8.27 -25.50 6.14
CA SER A 113 -7.69 -26.60 6.93
C SER A 113 -8.36 -26.76 8.30
N ARG A 114 -8.84 -25.66 8.90
CA ARG A 114 -9.60 -25.70 10.16
C ARG A 114 -11.04 -26.22 9.99
N SER A 115 -11.62 -26.08 8.79
CA SER A 115 -12.99 -26.50 8.50
C SER A 115 -13.11 -27.90 7.91
N GLU A 116 -11.99 -28.56 7.58
CA GLU A 116 -11.97 -29.95 7.15
C GLU A 116 -12.34 -30.87 8.34
N PRO A 117 -13.47 -31.61 8.27
CA PRO A 117 -13.87 -32.47 9.38
C PRO A 117 -12.86 -33.61 9.52
N ARG A 118 -12.32 -33.79 10.72
CA ARG A 118 -11.54 -34.99 11.07
C ARG A 118 -12.35 -36.21 10.68
N ARG A 119 -11.95 -36.90 9.61
CA ARG A 119 -12.55 -38.17 9.18
C ARG A 119 -12.42 -39.12 10.39
N PRO A 120 -13.53 -39.63 10.96
CA PRO A 120 -13.42 -40.56 12.07
C PRO A 120 -12.63 -41.79 11.60
N PRO A 121 -11.73 -42.34 12.45
CA PRO A 121 -10.93 -43.49 12.06
C PRO A 121 -11.84 -44.66 11.63
N PRO A 122 -11.51 -45.38 10.56
CA PRO A 122 -12.29 -46.53 10.14
C PRO A 122 -12.15 -47.63 11.19
N GLY A 123 -13.17 -47.80 12.03
CA GLY A 123 -13.22 -48.91 12.98
C GLY A 123 -13.83 -48.58 14.33
N TYR A 124 -15.14 -48.33 14.37
CA TYR A 124 -15.94 -48.68 15.55
C TYR A 124 -17.09 -49.55 15.07
N GLY A 125 -16.82 -50.85 14.97
CA GLY A 125 -17.85 -51.86 14.73
C GLY A 125 -18.78 -51.90 15.93
N PHE A 126 -20.00 -51.38 15.76
CA PHE A 126 -21.09 -51.62 16.69
C PHE A 126 -21.44 -53.11 16.61
N ARG A 127 -21.04 -53.90 17.61
CA ARG A 127 -21.57 -55.25 17.78
C ARG A 127 -23.01 -55.11 18.27
N SER A 128 -23.94 -55.48 17.38
CA SER A 128 -25.33 -55.75 17.70
C SER A 128 -25.40 -56.88 18.74
N ALA A 129 -25.88 -56.59 19.94
CA ALA A 129 -26.30 -57.59 20.90
C ALA A 129 -27.83 -57.72 20.78
N ALA A 130 -28.25 -58.78 20.10
CA ALA A 130 -29.60 -59.29 20.18
C ALA A 130 -29.81 -59.94 21.55
N SER A 131 -30.96 -59.67 22.18
CA SER A 131 -31.68 -60.56 23.08
C SER A 131 -33.13 -60.12 23.15
#